data_AF-A0A9E2EFC6-F1
#
_entry.id   AF-A0A9E2EFC6-F1
#
_cell.length_a   1.000
_cell.length_b   1.000
_cell.length_c   1.000
_cell.angle_alpha   90.00
_cell.angle_beta   90.00
_cell.angle_gamma   90.00
#
_symmetry.space_group_name_H-M   'P 1'
#
loop_
_entity.id
_entity.type
_entity.pdbx_description
1 polymer ?
#
loop_
_entity_poly.entity_id
_entity_poly.type
_entity_poly.pdbx_seq_one_letter_code
_entity_poly.pdbx_strand_id
1 'polypeptide(L)'
;MSNHSRTGLVLVSYGNGGIAETDDGDHIDCSYRRSVGRPVCGDEVALEMQREGPAAVTRIEPRRNEFVRSDSRQRKQVIAANLDRVLVVIAPEPEPSRDLVERYLVAVHSLGITPILV
;
A
#
# COMPACT_ATOMS: atom_id res chain seq x y z
N MET A 1 -17.56 0.60 -27.35
CA MET A 1 -16.35 1.43 -27.18
C MET A 1 -15.58 0.81 -26.03
N SER A 2 -14.48 0.13 -26.32
CA SER A 2 -13.76 -0.71 -25.35
C SER A 2 -13.03 0.16 -24.32
N ASN A 3 -13.51 0.14 -23.08
CA ASN A 3 -12.71 0.53 -21.93
C ASN A 3 -11.53 -0.44 -21.85
N HIS A 4 -10.32 0.06 -22.13
CA HIS A 4 -9.11 -0.74 -21.94
C HIS A 4 -8.81 -0.75 -20.45
N SER A 5 -9.21 -1.84 -19.78
CA SER A 5 -8.84 -2.09 -18.39
C SER A 5 -7.31 -2.23 -18.35
N ARG A 6 -6.63 -1.31 -17.67
CA ARG A 6 -5.19 -1.40 -17.39
C ARG A 6 -4.98 -1.91 -15.98
N THR A 7 -3.81 -2.48 -15.72
CA THR A 7 -3.36 -2.75 -14.35
C THR A 7 -2.46 -1.62 -13.88
N GLY A 8 -2.41 -1.39 -12.58
CA GLY A 8 -1.48 -0.43 -12.02
C GLY A 8 -1.10 -0.73 -10.58
N LEU A 9 0.08 -0.25 -10.19
CA LEU A 9 0.61 -0.28 -8.83
C LEU A 9 0.33 1.05 -8.15
N VAL A 10 -0.37 1.03 -7.02
CA VAL A 10 -0.63 2.26 -6.25
C VAL A 10 0.66 2.75 -5.60
N LEU A 11 1.16 3.90 -6.06
CA LEU A 11 2.34 4.56 -5.51
C LEU A 11 1.97 5.47 -4.34
N VAL A 12 0.87 6.21 -4.48
CA VAL A 12 0.42 7.19 -3.50
C VAL A 12 -1.07 7.02 -3.26
N SER A 13 -1.51 7.07 -1.99
CA SER A 13 -2.94 7.00 -1.64
C SER A 13 -3.32 8.11 -0.67
N TYR A 14 -4.22 8.99 -1.08
CA TYR A 14 -4.75 10.10 -0.28
C TYR A 14 -6.28 10.21 -0.41
N GLY A 15 -6.99 10.17 0.72
CA GLY A 15 -8.45 10.37 0.75
C GLY A 15 -9.20 9.43 -0.20
N ASN A 16 -9.75 9.99 -1.28
CA ASN A 16 -10.54 9.32 -2.31
C ASN A 16 -9.81 9.15 -3.65
N GLY A 17 -8.48 9.26 -3.68
CA GLY A 17 -7.68 9.07 -4.89
C GLY A 17 -6.21 8.82 -4.61
N GLY A 18 -5.41 8.85 -5.66
CA GLY A 18 -3.99 8.56 -5.58
C GLY A 18 -3.31 8.59 -6.94
N ILE A 19 -2.08 8.10 -6.97
CA ILE A 19 -1.29 7.93 -8.19
C ILE A 19 -0.99 6.44 -8.33
N ALA A 20 -1.26 5.90 -9.52
CA ALA A 20 -0.90 4.54 -9.88
C ALA A 20 0.11 4.55 -11.03
N GLU A 21 1.12 3.69 -10.94
CA GLU A 21 2.02 3.38 -12.05
C GLU A 21 1.44 2.25 -12.88
N THR A 22 1.29 2.47 -14.18
CA THR A 22 0.81 1.44 -15.11
C THR A 22 1.92 0.48 -15.53
N ASP A 23 1.54 -0.61 -16.18
CA ASP A 23 2.45 -1.56 -16.83
C ASP A 23 3.40 -0.93 -17.86
N ASP A 24 2.99 0.18 -18.49
CA ASP A 24 3.81 0.97 -19.41
C ASP A 24 4.80 1.92 -18.68
N GLY A 25 4.74 1.99 -17.34
CA GLY A 25 5.54 2.90 -16.51
C GLY A 25 4.96 4.31 -16.36
N ASP A 26 3.81 4.60 -16.96
CA ASP A 26 3.15 5.91 -16.81
C ASP A 26 2.55 6.08 -15.42
N HIS A 27 2.68 7.28 -14.85
CA HIS A 27 2.04 7.68 -13.59
C HIS A 27 0.72 8.39 -13.88
N ILE A 28 -0.38 7.81 -13.37
CA ILE A 28 -1.74 8.27 -13.67
C ILE A 28 -2.47 8.58 -12.37
N ASP A 29 -3.10 9.76 -12.33
CA ASP A 29 -4.04 10.10 -11.27
C ASP A 29 -5.25 9.17 -11.31
N CYS A 30 -5.59 8.61 -10.16
CA CYS A 30 -6.70 7.68 -10.03
C CYS A 30 -7.66 8.09 -8.90
N SER A 31 -8.93 7.70 -9.07
CA SER A 31 -10.02 7.96 -8.12
C SER A 31 -10.56 6.66 -7.56
N TYR A 32 -10.89 6.68 -6.27
CA TYR A 32 -11.36 5.51 -5.52
C TYR A 32 -12.88 5.59 -5.33
N ARG A 33 -13.58 4.57 -5.84
CA ARG A 33 -15.01 4.42 -5.59
C ARG A 33 -15.22 3.76 -4.24
N ARG A 34 -16.21 4.24 -3.47
CA ARG A 34 -16.55 3.66 -2.15
C ARG A 34 -16.81 2.15 -2.19
N SER A 35 -17.34 1.64 -3.30
CA SER A 35 -17.64 0.22 -3.51
C SER A 35 -16.39 -0.66 -3.61
N VAL A 36 -15.25 -0.10 -4.00
CA VAL A 36 -13.98 -0.84 -4.17
C VAL A 36 -13.16 -0.86 -2.89
N GLY A 37 -13.51 -0.01 -1.92
CA GLY A 37 -12.75 0.18 -0.69
C GLY A 37 -11.65 1.23 -0.87
N ARG A 38 -10.59 1.12 -0.07
CA ARG A 38 -9.49 2.08 -0.04
C ARG A 38 -8.18 1.40 -0.38
N PRO A 39 -7.67 1.59 -1.61
CA PRO A 39 -6.32 1.16 -1.97
C PRO A 39 -5.27 1.85 -1.10
N VAL A 40 -4.18 1.14 -0.81
CA VAL A 40 -2.99 1.64 -0.11
C VAL A 40 -1.76 1.49 -1.00
N CYS A 41 -0.64 2.11 -0.62
CA CYS A 41 0.62 1.94 -1.34
C CYS A 41 0.99 0.45 -1.45
N GLY A 42 1.41 0.03 -2.63
CA GLY A 42 1.73 -1.36 -2.95
C GLY A 42 0.55 -2.21 -3.42
N ASP A 43 -0.69 -1.71 -3.35
CA ASP A 43 -1.83 -2.42 -3.97
C ASP A 43 -1.69 -2.48 -5.49
N GLU A 44 -1.95 -3.65 -6.06
CA GLU A 44 -2.19 -3.83 -7.48
C GLU A 44 -3.67 -3.60 -7.76
N VAL A 45 -4.01 -2.80 -8.76
CA VAL A 45 -5.38 -2.36 -9.04
C VAL A 45 -5.73 -2.45 -10.52
N ALA A 46 -7.02 -2.67 -10.80
CA ALA A 46 -7.58 -2.52 -12.14
C ALA A 46 -8.07 -1.07 -12.35
N LEU A 47 -7.58 -0.45 -13.41
CA LEU A 47 -7.86 0.93 -13.80
C LEU A 47 -8.75 0.97 -15.04
N GLU A 48 -9.78 1.81 -14.97
CA GLU A 48 -10.62 2.17 -16.11
C GLU A 48 -10.33 3.61 -16.51
N MET A 49 -9.76 3.79 -17.71
CA MET A 49 -9.43 5.10 -18.25
C MET A 49 -10.70 5.88 -18.57
N GLN A 50 -10.75 7.14 -18.13
CA GLN A 50 -11.88 8.05 -18.40
C GLN A 50 -11.54 9.00 -19.55
N ARG A 51 -12.56 9.50 -20.24
CA ARG A 51 -12.35 10.52 -21.30
C ARG A 51 -11.84 11.84 -20.73
N GLU A 52 -12.31 12.18 -19.53
CA GLU A 52 -11.91 13.37 -18.78
C GLU A 52 -11.75 12.98 -17.31
N GLY A 53 -10.75 13.55 -16.66
CA GLY A 53 -10.48 13.31 -15.24
C GLY A 53 -9.64 12.06 -14.94
N PRO A 54 -9.48 11.73 -13.66
CA PRO A 54 -8.61 10.64 -13.21
C PRO A 54 -9.17 9.26 -13.62
N ALA A 55 -8.29 8.28 -13.80
CA ALA A 55 -8.71 6.89 -14.00
C ALA A 55 -9.54 6.40 -12.81
N ALA A 56 -10.55 5.57 -13.05
CA ALA A 56 -11.29 4.95 -11.95
C ALA A 56 -10.61 3.66 -11.51
N VAL A 57 -10.31 3.52 -10.22
CA VAL A 57 -9.99 2.21 -9.64
C VAL A 57 -11.29 1.40 -9.57
N THR A 58 -11.31 0.27 -10.26
CA THR A 58 -12.49 -0.61 -10.36
C THR A 58 -12.36 -1.86 -9.50
N ARG A 59 -11.13 -2.27 -9.18
CA ARG A 59 -10.84 -3.44 -8.33
C ARG A 59 -9.47 -3.30 -7.69
N ILE A 60 -9.34 -3.81 -6.46
CA ILE A 60 -8.05 -4.07 -5.80
C ILE A 60 -7.79 -5.56 -5.94
N GLU A 61 -6.63 -5.94 -6.45
CA GLU A 61 -6.24 -7.35 -6.59
C GLU A 61 -5.90 -7.98 -5.23
N PRO A 62 -5.97 -9.31 -5.10
CA PRO A 62 -5.70 -9.98 -3.83
C PRO A 62 -4.30 -9.67 -3.29
N ARG A 63 -4.25 -9.24 -2.02
CA ARG A 63 -2.99 -8.88 -1.35
C ARG A 63 -2.20 -10.11 -0.92
N ARG A 64 -0.89 -10.11 -1.15
CA ARG A 64 0.06 -11.12 -0.63
C ARG A 64 0.28 -10.98 0.87
N ASN A 65 0.33 -9.75 1.35
CA ASN A 65 0.42 -9.39 2.76
C ASN A 65 -0.14 -7.98 3.01
N GLU A 66 -0.45 -7.68 4.26
CA GLU A 66 -0.98 -6.39 4.72
C GLU A 66 -0.12 -5.86 5.86
N PHE A 67 0.46 -4.67 5.68
CA PHE A 67 1.13 -3.97 6.76
C PHE A 67 0.12 -3.12 7.53
N VAL A 68 -0.14 -3.50 8.78
CA VAL A 68 -1.26 -2.99 9.58
C VAL A 68 -0.78 -2.23 10.80
N ARG A 69 -1.52 -1.17 11.14
CA ARG A 69 -1.42 -0.48 12.43
C ARG A 69 -2.74 -0.56 13.18
N SER A 70 -2.69 -0.45 14.51
CA SER A 70 -3.90 -0.24 15.31
C SER A 70 -4.29 1.24 15.25
N ASP A 71 -5.55 1.55 14.95
CA ASP A 71 -6.08 2.91 15.08
C ASP A 71 -6.35 3.26 16.55
N SER A 72 -6.77 4.51 16.82
CA SER A 72 -7.07 4.99 18.18
C SER A 72 -8.21 4.23 18.88
N ARG A 73 -8.99 3.44 18.14
CA ARG A 73 -10.06 2.57 18.64
C ARG A 73 -9.66 1.08 18.60
N GLN A 74 -8.36 0.79 18.50
CA GLN A 74 -7.78 -0.56 18.40
C GLN A 74 -8.26 -1.37 17.20
N ARG A 75 -8.77 -0.72 16.15
CA ARG A 75 -9.13 -1.42 14.91
C ARG A 75 -7.92 -1.53 14.00
N LYS A 76 -7.83 -2.62 13.26
CA LYS A 76 -6.79 -2.80 12.24
C LYS A 76 -6.99 -1.79 11.11
N GLN A 77 -5.96 -1.02 10.83
CA GLN A 77 -5.88 -0.14 9.67
C GLN A 77 -4.69 -0.57 8.81
N VAL A 78 -4.97 -1.03 7.60
CA VAL A 78 -3.95 -1.30 6.58
C VAL A 78 -3.34 0.03 6.14
N ILE A 79 -2.01 0.10 6.09
CA ILE A 79 -1.25 1.28 5.67
C ILE A 79 -0.38 1.04 4.44
N ALA A 80 -0.01 -0.22 4.17
CA ALA A 80 0.64 -0.66 2.94
C ALA A 80 0.32 -2.14 2.68
N ALA A 81 0.50 -2.60 1.45
CA ALA A 81 0.27 -3.99 1.05
C ALA A 81 1.39 -4.49 0.13
N ASN A 82 1.45 -5.81 -0.06
CA ASN A 82 2.34 -6.46 -1.03
C ASN A 82 3.84 -6.13 -0.83
N LEU A 83 4.26 -6.01 0.44
CA LEU A 83 5.64 -5.69 0.78
C LEU A 83 6.50 -6.95 0.73
N ASP A 84 7.63 -6.90 0.05
CA ASP A 84 8.59 -8.01 0.06
C ASP A 84 9.52 -7.93 1.27
N ARG A 85 9.88 -6.71 1.69
CA ARG A 85 10.83 -6.42 2.76
C ARG A 85 10.36 -5.24 3.61
N VAL A 86 10.73 -5.23 4.89
CA VAL A 86 10.62 -4.06 5.78
C VAL A 86 11.99 -3.78 6.37
N LEU A 87 12.46 -2.54 6.23
CA LEU A 87 13.70 -2.07 6.84
C LEU A 87 13.36 -1.46 8.21
N VAL A 88 13.87 -2.07 9.28
CA VAL A 88 13.81 -1.55 10.64
C VAL A 88 15.07 -0.74 10.86
N VAL A 89 14.95 0.58 10.77
CA VAL A 89 16.08 1.50 10.86
C VAL A 89 16.25 1.98 12.29
N ILE A 90 17.45 1.83 12.84
CA ILE A 90 17.85 2.38 14.14
C ILE A 90 18.99 3.39 13.99
N ALA A 91 19.16 4.27 14.97
CA ALA A 91 20.23 5.25 15.00
C ALA A 91 20.88 5.24 16.39
N PRO A 92 22.19 5.57 16.52
CA PRO A 92 22.84 5.64 17.82
C PRO A 92 22.17 6.64 18.78
N GLU A 93 21.62 7.73 18.24
CA GLU A 93 20.90 8.75 19.01
C GLU A 93 19.51 9.01 18.40
N PRO A 94 18.43 9.00 19.21
CA PRO A 94 18.39 8.58 20.62
C PRO A 94 18.76 7.10 20.78
N GLU A 95 19.19 6.70 21.99
CA GLU A 95 19.60 5.32 22.30
C GLU A 95 18.57 4.29 21.78
N PRO A 96 19.01 3.30 20.96
CA PRO A 96 18.11 2.28 20.44
C PRO A 96 17.41 1.48 21.53
N SER A 97 16.08 1.37 21.44
CA SER A 97 15.31 0.47 22.31
C SER A 97 15.33 -0.96 21.77
N ARG A 98 16.02 -1.86 22.49
CA ARG A 98 16.03 -3.30 22.17
C ARG A 98 14.62 -3.89 22.13
N ASP A 99 13.77 -3.55 23.11
CA ASP A 99 12.37 -4.01 23.15
C ASP A 99 11.62 -3.60 21.88
N LEU A 100 11.80 -2.35 21.44
CA LEU A 100 11.13 -1.84 20.26
C LEU A 100 11.59 -2.57 18.98
N VAL A 101 12.89 -2.81 18.84
CA VAL A 101 13.45 -3.57 17.71
C VAL A 101 12.87 -4.98 17.68
N GLU A 102 12.88 -5.71 18.81
CA GLU A 102 12.35 -7.07 18.88
C GLU A 102 10.87 -7.13 18.51
N ARG A 103 10.08 -6.14 18.97
CA ARG A 103 8.66 -6.04 18.64
C ARG A 103 8.42 -5.79 17.16
N TYR A 104 9.23 -4.95 16.50
CA TYR A 104 9.13 -4.75 15.06
C TYR A 104 9.50 -6.02 14.28
N LEU A 105 10.58 -6.70 14.66
CA LEU A 105 11.00 -7.94 13.99
C LEU A 105 9.90 -9.02 14.07
N VAL A 106 9.32 -9.22 15.27
CA VAL A 106 8.20 -10.17 15.45
C VAL A 106 6.98 -9.76 14.63
N ALA A 107 6.60 -8.48 14.67
CA ALA A 107 5.46 -7.98 13.91
C ALA A 107 5.64 -8.20 12.40
N VAL A 108 6.78 -7.81 11.83
CA VAL A 108 7.07 -7.98 10.41
C VAL A 108 7.05 -9.47 10.02
N HIS A 109 7.71 -10.34 10.79
CA HIS A 109 7.70 -11.78 10.52
C HIS A 109 6.29 -12.39 10.57
N SER A 110 5.45 -11.97 11.52
CA SER A 110 4.07 -12.45 11.64
C SER A 110 3.19 -12.11 10.42
N LEU A 111 3.60 -11.13 9.62
CA LEU A 111 2.93 -10.72 8.39
C LEU A 111 3.48 -11.46 7.15
N GLY A 112 4.42 -12.39 7.33
CA GLY A 112 5.09 -13.10 6.23
C GLY A 112 6.07 -12.23 5.44
N ILE A 113 6.49 -11.08 5.99
CA ILE A 113 7.43 -10.16 5.36
C ILE A 113 8.82 -10.41 5.95
N THR A 114 9.89 -10.26 5.15
CA THR A 114 11.27 -10.40 5.67
C THR A 114 11.78 -9.05 6.23
N PRO A 115 12.08 -8.95 7.53
CA PRO A 115 12.69 -7.76 8.10
C PRO A 115 14.18 -7.67 7.79
N ILE A 116 14.70 -6.45 7.69
CA ILE A 116 16.12 -6.13 7.59
C ILE A 116 16.41 -5.07 8.66
N LEU A 117 17.34 -5.35 9.58
CA LEU A 117 17.81 -4.36 10.54
C LEU A 117 18.89 -3.50 9.87
N VAL A 118 18.74 -2.18 9.96
CA VAL A 118 19.64 -1.17 9.37
C VAL A 118 20.12 -0.21 10.45
#